data_AF-A0AAD6TFV3-F1
#
_entry.id   AF-A0AAD6TFV3-F1
#
_cell.length_a   1.000
_cell.length_b   1.000
_cell.length_c   1.000
_cell.angle_alpha   90.00
_cell.angle_beta   90.00
_cell.angle_gamma   90.00
#
_symmetry.space_group_name_H-M   'P 1'
#
loop_
_entity.id
_entity.type
_entity.pdbx_description
1 polymer ?
#
loop_
_entity_poly.entity_id
_entity_poly.type
_entity_poly.pdbx_seq_one_letter_code
_entity_poly.pdbx_strand_id
1 'polypeptide(L)'
;MGDPLRDDSWTLPVGKGVTMSVLQNPLRTHAEATGEEAFVIPPHWHLYQDEEHVVLKGRIKLTQDGVTRIITPADGAVITRAGVVHSFEGFVGEELSLDEIARPSRLSTAEAARPSSETNEQKILFFRNLCAPGVMQSFLGTMQVFYYGDAYPAFPFKIRSLERLFVVVVGGWIAPLFGHKLGDNRLRMDLSRFPPSKKD
;
A
#
# COMPACT_ATOMS: atom_id res chain seq x y z
N MET A 1 5.72 16.89 -14.27
CA MET A 1 5.59 15.70 -13.40
C MET A 1 6.75 15.73 -12.43
N GLY A 2 6.51 15.45 -11.15
CA GLY A 2 7.56 15.38 -10.15
C GLY A 2 8.28 14.03 -10.18
N ASP A 3 9.53 13.99 -9.70
CA ASP A 3 10.27 12.75 -9.48
C ASP A 3 9.91 12.22 -8.09
N PRO A 4 9.29 11.03 -7.97
CA PRO A 4 8.87 10.50 -6.67
C PRO A 4 10.03 10.29 -5.71
N LEU A 5 11.25 10.09 -6.22
CA LEU A 5 12.45 9.88 -5.41
C LEU A 5 13.10 11.17 -4.94
N ARG A 6 12.76 12.33 -5.52
CA ARG A 6 13.42 13.61 -5.24
C ARG A 6 12.50 14.67 -4.66
N ASP A 7 11.20 14.63 -4.99
CA ASP A 7 10.27 15.68 -4.63
C ASP A 7 9.45 15.34 -3.38
N ASP A 8 9.22 16.34 -2.51
CA ASP A 8 8.43 16.19 -1.28
C ASP A 8 6.93 16.02 -1.53
N SER A 9 6.46 16.50 -2.68
CA SER A 9 5.13 16.24 -3.21
C SER A 9 5.27 15.91 -4.68
N TRP A 10 4.55 14.90 -5.13
CA TRP A 10 4.60 14.45 -6.51
C TRP A 10 3.23 13.92 -6.92
N THR A 11 3.00 13.91 -8.23
CA THR A 11 1.84 13.29 -8.88
C THR A 11 2.35 12.51 -10.07
N LEU A 12 1.97 11.24 -10.15
CA LEU A 12 2.40 10.33 -11.21
C LEU A 12 1.21 9.58 -11.80
N PRO A 13 1.21 9.32 -13.12
CA PRO A 13 0.26 8.41 -13.71
C PRO A 13 0.57 6.98 -13.25
N VAL A 14 -0.44 6.27 -12.76
CA VAL A 14 -0.34 4.85 -12.36
C VAL A 14 -1.23 3.94 -13.22
N GLY A 15 -2.03 4.53 -14.09
CA GLY A 15 -2.89 3.87 -15.07
C GLY A 15 -3.43 4.90 -16.07
N LYS A 16 -4.20 4.46 -17.07
CA LYS A 16 -4.80 5.38 -18.02
C LYS A 16 -5.86 6.22 -17.32
N GLY A 17 -5.68 7.54 -17.32
CA GLY A 17 -6.58 8.45 -16.61
C GLY A 17 -6.53 8.31 -15.08
N VAL A 18 -5.57 7.57 -14.52
CA VAL A 18 -5.39 7.42 -13.07
C VAL A 18 -4.07 8.03 -12.66
N THR A 19 -4.13 8.95 -11.72
CA THR A 19 -2.94 9.53 -11.08
C THR A 19 -2.94 9.25 -9.59
N MET A 20 -1.75 9.14 -9.04
CA MET A 20 -1.52 9.06 -7.61
C MET A 20 -0.57 10.17 -7.19
N SER A 21 -0.89 10.80 -6.07
CA SER A 21 -0.15 11.91 -5.51
C SER A 21 0.19 11.69 -4.05
N VAL A 22 1.31 12.26 -3.62
CA VAL A 22 1.63 12.41 -2.19
C VAL A 22 1.38 13.85 -1.81
N LEU A 23 0.47 14.03 -0.86
CA LEU A 23 0.10 15.34 -0.33
C LEU A 23 0.74 15.52 1.04
N GLN A 24 1.41 16.65 1.22
CA GLN A 24 1.96 17.09 2.50
C GLN A 24 0.88 17.87 3.25
N ASN A 25 0.78 17.69 4.57
CA ASN A 25 -0.13 18.44 5.47
C ASN A 25 -1.65 18.29 5.22
N PRO A 26 -2.31 17.23 5.71
CA PRO A 26 -1.72 16.06 6.36
C PRO A 26 -1.06 15.14 5.33
N LEU A 27 -0.02 14.44 5.79
CA LEU A 27 0.73 13.46 5.04
C LEU A 27 -0.18 12.29 4.62
N ARG A 28 -0.48 12.17 3.32
CA ARG A 28 -1.38 11.15 2.78
C ARG A 28 -1.11 10.84 1.31
N THR A 29 -1.65 9.72 0.86
CA THR A 29 -1.69 9.36 -0.55
C THR A 29 -3.06 9.64 -1.12
N HIS A 30 -3.09 10.22 -2.32
CA HIS A 30 -4.29 10.70 -2.97
C HIS A 30 -4.37 10.13 -4.38
N ALA A 31 -5.45 9.44 -4.71
CA ALA A 31 -5.70 8.91 -6.04
C ALA A 31 -6.81 9.70 -6.73
N GLU A 32 -6.56 10.08 -7.98
CA GLU A 32 -7.53 10.72 -8.88
C GLU A 32 -7.69 9.84 -10.11
N ALA A 33 -8.93 9.52 -10.49
CA ALA A 33 -9.24 8.83 -11.73
C ALA A 33 -10.28 9.62 -12.54
N THR A 34 -10.05 9.75 -13.85
CA THR A 34 -10.96 10.42 -14.79
C THR A 34 -12.15 9.55 -15.21
N GLY A 35 -12.11 8.25 -14.87
CA GLY A 35 -13.09 7.25 -15.30
C GLY A 35 -12.79 6.63 -16.67
N GLU A 36 -11.71 7.01 -17.36
CA GLU A 36 -11.31 6.37 -18.62
C GLU A 36 -11.05 4.87 -18.48
N GLU A 37 -10.46 4.48 -17.35
CA GLU A 37 -10.30 3.09 -16.90
C GLU A 37 -10.72 2.98 -15.43
N ALA A 38 -11.08 1.78 -15.01
CA ALA A 38 -11.35 1.52 -13.60
C ALA A 38 -10.06 1.72 -12.78
N PHE A 39 -10.14 2.53 -11.73
CA PHE A 39 -9.14 2.52 -10.67
C PHE A 39 -9.16 1.15 -9.98
N VAL A 40 -8.06 0.40 -10.00
CA VAL A 40 -8.01 -0.93 -9.38
C VAL A 40 -6.82 -1.04 -8.45
N ILE A 41 -7.10 -1.40 -7.19
CA ILE A 41 -6.09 -1.88 -6.25
C ILE A 41 -6.40 -3.34 -5.94
N PRO A 42 -5.50 -4.29 -6.29
CA PRO A 42 -5.76 -5.72 -6.15
C PRO A 42 -5.86 -6.16 -4.68
N PRO A 43 -6.43 -7.34 -4.40
CA PRO A 43 -6.50 -7.89 -3.05
C PRO A 43 -5.13 -8.01 -2.38
N HIS A 44 -4.98 -7.31 -1.25
CA HIS A 44 -3.77 -7.33 -0.44
C HIS A 44 -4.13 -7.09 1.03
N TRP A 45 -3.13 -7.20 1.91
CA TRP A 45 -3.27 -6.90 3.33
C TRP A 45 -1.95 -6.38 3.90
N HIS A 46 -2.06 -5.75 5.07
CA HIS A 46 -0.95 -5.19 5.84
C HIS A 46 -0.91 -5.83 7.22
N LEU A 47 0.27 -6.04 7.79
CA LEU A 47 0.42 -6.72 9.08
C LEU A 47 0.44 -5.74 10.26
N TYR A 48 0.94 -4.51 10.07
CA TYR A 48 1.19 -3.54 11.16
C TYR A 48 0.50 -2.21 10.99
N GLN A 49 -0.15 -1.96 9.86
CA GLN A 49 -0.90 -0.73 9.64
C GLN A 49 -2.38 -1.02 9.40
N ASP A 50 -3.20 -0.20 10.05
CA ASP A 50 -4.58 0.03 9.64
C ASP A 50 -4.55 1.09 8.52
N GLU A 51 -5.54 1.09 7.66
CA GLU A 51 -5.67 2.06 6.58
C GLU A 51 -7.02 2.77 6.66
N GLU A 52 -6.98 4.08 6.56
CA GLU A 52 -8.15 4.94 6.54
C GLU A 52 -8.37 5.42 5.10
N HIS A 53 -9.54 5.11 4.56
CA HIS A 53 -9.93 5.43 3.20
C HIS A 53 -11.05 6.48 3.23
N VAL A 54 -10.88 7.57 2.49
CA VAL A 54 -11.87 8.65 2.41
C VAL A 54 -12.15 8.96 0.95
N VAL A 55 -13.36 8.63 0.48
CA VAL A 55 -13.80 9.02 -0.86
C VAL A 55 -14.21 10.49 -0.83
N LEU A 56 -13.56 11.32 -1.62
CA LEU A 56 -13.85 12.76 -1.73
C LEU A 56 -14.83 13.05 -2.87
N LYS A 57 -14.78 12.24 -3.94
CA LYS A 57 -15.62 12.35 -5.13
C LYS A 57 -15.86 10.99 -5.76
N GLY A 58 -17.05 10.78 -6.32
CA GLY A 58 -17.42 9.52 -6.96
C GLY A 58 -17.73 8.43 -5.94
N ARG A 59 -17.31 7.19 -6.24
CA ARG A 59 -17.52 6.03 -5.39
C ARG A 59 -16.54 4.91 -5.73
N ILE A 60 -16.26 4.05 -4.76
CA ILE A 60 -15.50 2.82 -4.98
C ILE A 60 -16.26 1.60 -4.47
N LYS A 61 -16.02 0.46 -5.12
CA LYS A 61 -16.30 -0.86 -4.58
C LYS A 61 -15.15 -1.24 -3.65
N LEU A 62 -15.41 -1.19 -2.34
CA LEU A 62 -14.51 -1.66 -1.30
C LEU A 62 -14.85 -3.10 -0.97
N THR A 63 -13.89 -4.01 -1.13
CA THR A 63 -14.01 -5.38 -0.61
C THR A 63 -13.13 -5.54 0.60
N GLN A 64 -13.66 -6.03 1.71
CA GLN A 64 -12.93 -6.37 2.93
C GLN A 64 -13.30 -7.79 3.38
N ASP A 65 -12.32 -8.69 3.46
CA ASP A 65 -12.47 -10.12 3.79
C ASP A 65 -13.56 -10.87 3.00
N GLY A 66 -13.82 -10.41 1.77
CA GLY A 66 -14.82 -10.99 0.87
C GLY A 66 -16.20 -10.34 0.96
N VAL A 67 -16.40 -9.38 1.87
CA VAL A 67 -17.60 -8.54 1.91
C VAL A 67 -17.37 -7.30 1.08
N THR A 68 -18.18 -7.14 0.04
CA THR A 68 -18.11 -6.00 -0.87
C THR A 68 -19.21 -4.99 -0.56
N ARG A 69 -18.84 -3.71 -0.49
CA ARG A 69 -19.78 -2.59 -0.40
C ARG A 69 -19.33 -1.42 -1.28
N ILE A 70 -20.28 -0.62 -1.72
CA ILE A 70 -19.99 0.66 -2.37
C ILE A 70 -19.81 1.69 -1.26
N ILE A 71 -18.71 2.43 -1.30
CA ILE A 71 -18.48 3.56 -0.41
C ILE A 71 -18.43 4.86 -1.22
N THR A 72 -18.94 5.92 -0.62
CA THR A 72 -19.15 7.25 -1.21
C THR A 72 -18.68 8.33 -0.22
N PRO A 73 -18.65 9.61 -0.61
CA PRO A 73 -18.33 10.68 0.34
C PRO A 73 -19.23 10.75 1.57
N ALA A 74 -20.49 10.29 1.47
CA ALA A 74 -21.43 10.30 2.58
C ALA A 74 -21.07 9.29 3.69
N ASP A 75 -20.28 8.27 3.38
CA ASP A 75 -19.85 7.24 4.33
C ASP A 75 -18.69 7.73 5.24
N GLY A 76 -18.06 8.86 4.89
CA GLY A 76 -16.92 9.40 5.62
C GLY A 76 -15.69 8.49 5.57
N ALA A 77 -14.92 8.48 6.65
CA ALA A 77 -13.71 7.69 6.76
C ALA A 77 -14.01 6.22 7.05
N VAL A 78 -13.56 5.33 6.18
CA VAL A 78 -13.72 3.89 6.31
C VAL A 78 -12.37 3.25 6.66
N ILE A 79 -12.32 2.48 7.74
CA ILE A 79 -11.08 1.85 8.21
C ILE A 79 -10.98 0.40 7.72
N THR A 80 -9.84 0.05 7.14
CA THR A 80 -9.35 -1.31 7.00
C THR A 80 -8.38 -1.62 8.13
N ARG A 81 -8.65 -2.65 8.92
CA ARG A 81 -7.76 -3.06 10.01
C ARG A 81 -6.59 -3.89 9.47
N ALA A 82 -5.46 -3.85 10.15
CA ALA A 82 -4.36 -4.77 9.87
C ALA A 82 -4.83 -6.23 9.86
N GLY A 83 -4.30 -7.03 8.94
CA GLY A 83 -4.65 -8.42 8.70
C GLY A 83 -5.89 -8.65 7.83
N VAL A 84 -6.73 -7.62 7.64
CA VAL A 84 -7.91 -7.70 6.77
C VAL A 84 -7.48 -7.60 5.31
N VAL A 85 -7.88 -8.58 4.50
CA VAL A 85 -7.68 -8.47 3.05
C VAL A 85 -8.64 -7.46 2.48
N HIS A 86 -8.13 -6.57 1.66
CA HIS A 86 -8.94 -5.58 1.00
C HIS A 86 -8.47 -5.27 -0.42
N SER A 87 -9.41 -4.74 -1.20
CA SER A 87 -9.21 -4.29 -2.58
C SER A 87 -10.17 -3.15 -2.89
N PHE A 88 -9.80 -2.33 -3.88
CA PHE A 88 -10.64 -1.23 -4.36
C PHE A 88 -10.85 -1.35 -5.87
N GLU A 89 -12.05 -1.01 -6.32
CA GLU A 89 -12.37 -0.89 -7.73
C GLU A 89 -13.26 0.35 -7.93
N GLY A 90 -12.80 1.31 -8.74
CA GLY A 90 -13.61 2.43 -9.23
C GLY A 90 -14.53 2.01 -10.38
N PHE A 91 -15.38 2.91 -10.84
CA PHE A 91 -16.35 2.64 -11.91
C PHE A 91 -15.90 3.31 -13.21
N VAL A 92 -15.88 2.55 -14.32
CA VAL A 92 -15.60 3.11 -15.65
C VAL A 92 -16.65 4.16 -15.99
N GLY A 93 -16.22 5.30 -16.51
CA GLY A 93 -17.06 6.46 -16.83
C GLY A 93 -17.36 7.37 -15.64
N GLU A 94 -16.87 7.06 -14.43
CA GLU A 94 -17.05 7.88 -13.23
C GLU A 94 -15.71 8.42 -12.74
N GLU A 95 -15.67 9.73 -12.48
CA GLU A 95 -14.52 10.35 -11.82
C GLU A 95 -14.44 9.90 -10.35
N LEU A 96 -13.22 9.68 -9.86
CA LEU A 96 -12.95 9.25 -8.49
C LEU A 96 -11.85 10.12 -7.88
N SER A 97 -12.07 10.53 -6.64
CA SER A 97 -11.03 11.13 -5.79
C SER A 97 -11.03 10.40 -4.43
N LEU A 98 -9.89 9.82 -4.06
CA LEU A 98 -9.73 8.94 -2.89
C LEU A 98 -8.47 9.30 -2.11
N ASP A 99 -8.63 9.59 -0.82
CA ASP A 99 -7.52 9.69 0.12
C ASP A 99 -7.31 8.37 0.86
N GLU A 100 -6.04 8.00 1.05
CA GLU A 100 -5.60 6.90 1.88
C GLU A 100 -4.55 7.37 2.90
N ILE A 101 -4.78 7.03 4.16
CA ILE A 101 -3.93 7.41 5.29
C ILE A 101 -3.57 6.14 6.06
N ALA A 102 -2.28 5.90 6.28
CA ALA A 102 -1.81 4.77 7.05
C ALA A 102 -1.79 5.12 8.55
N ARG A 103 -2.36 4.24 9.37
CA ARG A 103 -2.40 4.38 10.83
C ARG A 103 -1.67 3.21 11.46
N PRO A 104 -0.94 3.40 12.55
CA PRO A 104 -0.34 2.29 13.26
C PRO A 104 -1.46 1.39 13.79
N SER A 105 -1.32 0.08 13.56
CA SER A 105 -2.34 -0.87 14.00
C SER A 105 -2.38 -0.98 15.51
N ARG A 106 -3.56 -1.24 16.08
CA ARG A 106 -3.68 -1.59 17.50
C ARG A 106 -3.12 -2.97 17.84
N LEU A 107 -2.84 -3.80 16.82
CA LEU A 107 -2.29 -5.15 16.97
C LEU A 107 -0.76 -5.18 17.08
N SER A 108 -0.07 -4.08 16.77
CA SER A 108 1.35 -3.98 17.06
C SER A 108 1.54 -3.95 18.58
N THR A 109 2.44 -4.77 19.12
CA THR A 109 2.85 -4.64 20.53
C THR A 109 3.31 -3.21 20.79
N ALA A 110 3.28 -2.72 22.04
CA ALA A 110 3.78 -1.37 22.36
C ALA A 110 5.23 -1.15 21.88
N GLU A 111 6.01 -2.23 21.73
CA GLU A 111 7.37 -2.25 21.18
C GLU A 111 7.44 -2.27 19.65
N ALA A 112 6.39 -2.75 18.96
CA ALA A 112 6.28 -2.77 17.50
C ALA A 112 5.40 -1.63 16.93
N ALA A 113 4.71 -0.89 17.81
CA ALA A 113 3.86 0.22 17.44
C ALA A 113 4.70 1.42 17.03
N ARG A 114 4.81 1.65 15.71
CA ARG A 114 5.40 2.88 15.19
C ARG A 114 4.49 4.08 15.51
N PRO A 115 5.05 5.27 15.78
CA PRO A 115 4.29 6.50 15.74
C PRO A 115 3.50 6.65 14.43
N SER A 116 2.38 7.36 14.47
CA SER A 116 1.55 7.57 13.27
C SER A 116 2.25 8.38 12.19
N SER A 117 3.13 9.31 12.56
CA SER A 117 4.01 10.03 11.64
C SER A 117 4.94 9.09 10.88
N GLU A 118 5.55 8.13 11.57
CA GLU A 118 6.44 7.14 10.95
C GLU A 118 5.67 6.13 10.08
N THR A 119 4.44 5.77 10.46
CA THR A 119 3.60 4.88 9.66
C THR A 119 3.21 5.53 8.32
N ASN A 120 2.78 6.80 8.35
CA ASN A 120 2.50 7.56 7.14
C ASN A 120 3.75 7.83 6.29
N GLU A 121 4.88 8.14 6.91
CA GLU A 121 6.15 8.29 6.20
C GLU A 121 6.54 7.00 5.47
N GLN A 122 6.39 5.84 6.12
CA GLN A 122 6.70 4.55 5.52
C GLN A 122 5.75 4.19 4.37
N LYS A 123 4.47 4.55 4.48
CA LYS A 123 3.52 4.42 3.35
C LYS A 123 3.94 5.28 2.15
N ILE A 124 4.44 6.49 2.39
CA ILE A 124 4.94 7.33 1.30
C ILE A 124 6.22 6.77 0.71
N LEU A 125 7.16 6.32 1.53
CA LEU A 125 8.37 5.68 1.05
C LEU A 125 8.05 4.40 0.25
N PHE A 126 7.00 3.67 0.63
CA PHE A 126 6.47 2.55 -0.14
C PHE A 126 6.02 3.01 -1.53
N PHE A 127 5.16 4.03 -1.63
CA PHE A 127 4.68 4.50 -2.93
C PHE A 127 5.76 5.21 -3.76
N ARG A 128 6.71 5.90 -3.15
CA ARG A 128 7.88 6.48 -3.84
C ARG A 128 8.69 5.41 -4.54
N ASN A 129 8.93 4.29 -3.86
CA ASN A 129 9.63 3.15 -4.44
C ASN A 129 8.74 2.42 -5.46
N LEU A 130 7.47 2.19 -5.15
CA LEU A 130 6.57 1.46 -6.04
C LEU A 130 6.40 2.19 -7.38
N CYS A 131 6.23 3.51 -7.34
CA CYS A 131 6.06 4.35 -8.53
C CYS A 131 7.38 4.84 -9.15
N ALA A 132 8.54 4.38 -8.64
CA ALA A 132 9.81 4.67 -9.29
C ALA A 132 9.82 4.03 -10.71
N PRO A 133 10.51 4.65 -11.69
CA PRO A 133 10.53 4.17 -13.07
C PRO A 133 10.89 2.68 -13.18
N GLY A 134 10.02 1.89 -13.81
CA GLY A 134 10.23 0.46 -14.07
C GLY A 134 9.85 -0.48 -12.92
N VAL A 135 9.49 0.02 -11.73
CA VAL A 135 9.21 -0.83 -10.57
C VAL A 135 7.85 -1.53 -10.71
N MET A 136 6.77 -0.80 -11.00
CA MET A 136 5.43 -1.42 -11.22
C MET A 136 5.41 -2.40 -12.40
N GLN A 137 6.27 -2.21 -13.40
CA GLN A 137 6.41 -3.11 -14.55
C GLN A 137 7.27 -4.34 -14.22
N SER A 138 7.97 -4.33 -13.09
CA SER A 138 8.80 -5.43 -12.63
C SER A 138 8.13 -6.16 -11.48
N PHE A 139 7.78 -7.43 -11.70
CA PHE A 139 7.26 -8.30 -10.65
C PHE A 139 8.22 -8.35 -9.44
N LEU A 140 9.52 -8.59 -9.68
CA LEU A 140 10.52 -8.69 -8.62
C LEU A 140 10.74 -7.33 -7.91
N GLY A 141 10.74 -6.23 -8.67
CA GLY A 141 10.82 -4.89 -8.09
C GLY A 141 9.64 -4.59 -7.16
N THR A 142 8.42 -4.89 -7.63
CA THR A 142 7.19 -4.73 -6.84
C THR A 142 7.23 -5.60 -5.57
N MET A 143 7.62 -6.87 -5.68
CA MET A 143 7.74 -7.76 -4.52
C MET A 143 8.81 -7.28 -3.53
N GLN A 144 9.91 -6.70 -4.00
CA GLN A 144 10.92 -6.09 -3.12
C GLN A 144 10.33 -4.91 -2.34
N VAL A 145 9.58 -4.03 -3.00
CA VAL A 145 8.90 -2.91 -2.30
C VAL A 145 7.89 -3.43 -1.28
N PHE A 146 7.14 -4.47 -1.62
CA PHE A 146 6.19 -5.14 -0.71
C PHE A 146 6.88 -5.70 0.54
N TYR A 147 8.03 -6.34 0.36
CA TYR A 147 8.84 -6.89 1.46
C TYR A 147 9.25 -5.83 2.48
N TYR A 148 9.68 -4.65 2.01
CA TYR A 148 10.05 -3.57 2.92
C TYR A 148 8.83 -2.80 3.46
N GLY A 149 7.81 -2.53 2.62
CA GLY A 149 6.69 -1.64 2.93
C GLY A 149 5.40 -2.27 3.47
N ASP A 150 5.47 -3.46 4.06
CA ASP A 150 4.35 -4.12 4.75
C ASP A 150 3.17 -4.56 3.88
N ALA A 151 3.36 -4.86 2.59
CA ALA A 151 2.26 -5.26 1.72
C ALA A 151 2.36 -6.75 1.37
N TYR A 152 1.24 -7.47 1.45
CA TYR A 152 1.17 -8.89 1.12
C TYR A 152 0.01 -9.15 0.13
N PRO A 153 0.28 -9.77 -1.04
CA PRO A 153 -0.78 -10.12 -1.97
C PRO A 153 -1.66 -11.22 -1.35
N ALA A 154 -2.97 -11.13 -1.54
CA ALA A 154 -3.89 -12.15 -1.06
C ALA A 154 -3.95 -13.34 -2.02
N PHE A 155 -3.81 -14.55 -1.50
CA PHE A 155 -3.98 -15.80 -2.25
C PHE A 155 -5.38 -16.38 -2.05
N PRO A 156 -5.90 -17.18 -3.01
CA PRO A 156 -7.27 -17.71 -2.94
C PRO A 156 -7.61 -18.49 -1.66
N PHE A 157 -6.61 -19.11 -1.01
CA PHE A 157 -6.80 -19.97 0.16
C PHE A 157 -6.62 -19.25 1.51
N LYS A 158 -6.41 -17.92 1.52
CA LYS A 158 -6.29 -17.08 2.73
C LYS A 158 -5.24 -17.57 3.75
N ILE A 159 -4.16 -18.20 3.30
CA ILE A 159 -3.09 -18.70 4.17
C ILE A 159 -2.05 -17.60 4.41
N ARG A 160 -2.28 -16.77 5.43
CA ARG A 160 -1.45 -15.57 5.74
C ARG A 160 0.03 -15.85 5.87
N SER A 161 0.40 -16.96 6.51
CA SER A 161 1.79 -17.37 6.67
C SER A 161 2.47 -17.66 5.34
N LEU A 162 1.74 -18.24 4.38
CA LEU A 162 2.25 -18.52 3.04
C LEU A 162 2.41 -17.25 2.20
N GLU A 163 1.41 -16.36 2.22
CA GLU A 163 1.45 -15.05 1.54
C GLU A 163 2.64 -14.21 2.05
N ARG A 164 2.85 -14.24 3.37
CA ARG A 164 4.00 -13.61 4.01
C ARG A 164 5.32 -14.26 3.61
N LEU A 165 5.43 -15.59 3.70
CA LEU A 165 6.63 -16.32 3.30
C LEU A 165 6.99 -16.06 1.84
N PHE A 166 5.98 -15.99 0.96
CA PHE A 166 6.15 -15.68 -0.44
C PHE A 166 6.82 -14.31 -0.65
N VAL A 167 6.31 -13.25 -0.02
CA VAL A 167 6.92 -11.91 -0.12
C VAL A 167 8.34 -11.89 0.44
N VAL A 168 8.60 -12.62 1.53
CA VAL A 168 9.95 -12.74 2.10
C VAL A 168 10.91 -13.38 1.11
N VAL A 169 10.57 -14.54 0.59
CA VAL A 169 11.45 -15.28 -0.33
C VAL A 169 11.61 -14.51 -1.63
N VAL A 170 10.52 -14.05 -2.24
CA VAL A 170 10.57 -13.41 -3.57
C VAL A 170 11.14 -12.00 -3.48
N GLY A 171 10.62 -11.16 -2.59
CA GLY A 171 11.03 -9.76 -2.47
C GLY A 171 12.32 -9.55 -1.68
N GLY A 172 12.54 -10.33 -0.63
CA GLY A 172 13.70 -10.18 0.25
C GLY A 172 14.94 -10.93 -0.21
N TRP A 173 14.79 -12.07 -0.89
CA TRP A 173 15.92 -12.94 -1.25
C TRP A 173 16.13 -13.00 -2.77
N ILE A 174 15.08 -13.36 -3.52
CA ILE A 174 15.20 -13.52 -4.98
C ILE A 174 15.45 -12.17 -5.66
N ALA A 175 14.64 -11.13 -5.38
CA ALA A 175 14.79 -9.84 -6.06
C ALA A 175 16.21 -9.24 -5.94
N PRO A 176 16.86 -9.18 -4.75
CA PRO A 176 18.25 -8.74 -4.65
C PRO A 176 19.26 -9.61 -5.39
N LEU A 177 19.07 -10.94 -5.44
CA LEU A 177 19.95 -11.85 -6.19
C LEU A 177 19.93 -11.53 -7.69
N PHE A 178 18.82 -11.04 -8.21
CA PHE A 178 18.68 -10.56 -9.59
C PHE A 178 19.01 -9.07 -9.75
N GLY A 179 19.62 -8.44 -8.75
CA GLY A 179 20.13 -7.07 -8.83
C GLY A 179 19.11 -5.97 -8.55
N HIS A 180 17.88 -6.31 -8.13
CA HIS A 180 16.89 -5.29 -7.75
C HIS A 180 17.30 -4.57 -6.47
N LYS A 181 17.11 -3.24 -6.47
CA LYS A 181 17.38 -2.36 -5.33
C LYS A 181 16.22 -1.38 -5.18
N LEU A 182 15.96 -0.98 -3.93
CA LEU A 182 15.08 0.14 -3.63
C LEU A 182 15.64 1.44 -4.23
N GLY A 183 14.77 2.26 -4.81
CA GLY A 183 15.11 3.60 -5.26
C GLY A 183 15.33 4.55 -4.09
N ASP A 184 14.47 4.47 -3.07
CA ASP A 184 14.62 5.19 -1.80
C ASP A 184 14.88 4.19 -0.67
N ASN A 185 16.13 4.15 -0.21
CA ASN A 185 16.59 3.21 0.80
C ASN A 185 16.07 3.54 2.20
N ARG A 186 15.41 4.69 2.43
CA ARG A 186 14.79 5.01 3.73
C ARG A 186 13.58 4.13 4.02
N LEU A 187 13.01 3.47 3.01
CA LEU A 187 12.01 2.43 3.24
C LEU A 187 12.69 1.27 3.98
N ARG A 188 12.32 1.06 5.24
CA ARG A 188 12.95 0.06 6.11
C ARG A 188 11.94 -0.98 6.52
N MET A 189 12.37 -2.23 6.40
CA MET A 189 11.61 -3.37 6.90
C MET A 189 11.46 -3.21 8.41
N ASP A 190 10.26 -3.45 8.91
CA ASP A 190 10.08 -3.58 10.34
C ASP A 190 10.73 -4.88 10.82
N LEU A 191 11.83 -4.78 11.57
CA LEU A 191 12.54 -5.95 12.08
C LEU A 191 11.70 -6.73 13.11
N SER A 192 10.69 -6.11 13.73
CA SER A 192 9.71 -6.82 14.57
C SER A 192 8.87 -7.83 13.77
N ARG A 193 8.92 -7.78 12.42
CA ARG A 193 8.37 -8.83 11.56
C ARG A 193 8.90 -10.19 11.91
N PHE A 194 10.21 -10.33 12.06
CA PHE A 194 10.88 -11.60 12.32
C PHE A 194 11.41 -11.56 13.74
N PRO A 195 10.56 -11.79 14.76
CA PRO A 195 11.07 -11.90 16.11
C PRO A 195 12.17 -12.97 16.08
N PRO A 196 13.34 -12.70 16.70
CA PRO A 196 14.38 -13.69 16.76
C PRO A 196 13.78 -14.98 17.31
N SER A 197 14.14 -16.11 16.71
CA SER A 197 13.93 -17.42 17.33
C SER A 197 14.39 -17.28 18.78
N LYS A 198 13.50 -17.53 19.75
CA LYS A 198 13.94 -17.72 21.13
C LYS A 198 15.05 -18.77 21.05
N LYS A 199 16.27 -18.38 21.40
CA LYS A 199 17.32 -19.35 21.65
C LYS A 199 16.93 -19.99 22.97
N ASP A 200 16.37 -21.19 22.89
CA ASP A 200 16.31 -22.10 24.03
C ASP A 200 17.73 -22.57 24.40
#